data_AF-A0A938RZ62-F1
#
_entry.id   AF-A0A938RZ62-F1
#
_cell.length_a   1.000
_cell.length_b   1.000
_cell.length_c   1.000
_cell.angle_alpha   90.00
_cell.angle_beta   90.00
_cell.angle_gamma   90.00
#
_symmetry.space_group_name_H-M   'P 1'
#
loop_
_entity.id
_entity.type
_entity.pdbx_description
1 polymer ?
#
loop_
_entity_poly.entity_id
_entity_poly.type
_entity_poly.pdbx_seq_one_letter_code
_entity_poly.pdbx_strand_id
1 'polypeptide(L)'
;MRVKSDRPVRNGGWLHRTATAMPPPRPPCRVYVPAHPEPEQDWRALLERWTGRTAPADFARLAHLLGVSAASLRRLGAALSDRPGTWAFPMCDAKRRVIGIRLRAEDGRKWAVAGSHNGLFWPDGLAGIGPLLVCEGPTDTAALLDLGYDAIGRPSCTGVVDLVIQVVRAQRRRDVVIVADADGPGIEGANRLAEALTAANRRPKVIRPLKGKDARAWVQAGATPAVVDCAIANAQHWRG
;
A
#
# COMPACT_ATOMS: atom_id res chain seq x y z
N MET A 1 3.19 -67.79 6.58
CA MET A 1 4.55 -68.00 7.12
C MET A 1 5.44 -66.87 6.59
N ARG A 2 6.16 -66.12 7.46
CA ARG A 2 7.03 -65.01 7.01
C ARG A 2 8.40 -65.55 6.59
N VAL A 3 8.91 -65.11 5.44
CA VAL A 3 10.24 -65.52 4.93
C VAL A 3 11.32 -64.71 5.65
N LYS A 4 12.29 -65.40 6.25
CA LYS A 4 13.41 -64.78 6.96
C LYS A 4 14.45 -64.27 5.95
N SER A 5 15.00 -63.07 6.16
CA SER A 5 16.15 -62.56 5.40
C SER A 5 17.38 -62.47 6.29
N ASP A 6 18.56 -62.40 5.69
CA ASP A 6 19.86 -62.37 6.39
C ASP A 6 20.14 -61.02 7.07
N ARG A 7 19.19 -60.07 7.01
CA ARG A 7 19.32 -58.70 7.51
C ARG A 7 18.27 -58.39 8.56
N PRO A 8 18.48 -58.80 9.83
CA PRO A 8 17.57 -58.46 10.92
C PRO A 8 17.63 -56.96 11.25
N VAL A 9 16.48 -56.36 11.53
CA VAL A 9 16.37 -54.98 12.04
C VAL A 9 16.10 -54.98 13.54
N ARG A 10 16.59 -53.95 14.24
CA ARG A 10 16.60 -53.85 15.72
C ARG A 10 15.24 -54.08 16.40
N ASN A 11 14.12 -53.87 15.72
CA ASN A 11 12.77 -54.02 16.29
C ASN A 11 12.05 -55.33 15.87
N GLY A 12 12.78 -56.38 15.49
CA GLY A 12 12.21 -57.73 15.33
C GLY A 12 11.64 -58.05 13.94
N GLY A 13 12.32 -57.65 12.87
CA GLY A 13 11.96 -57.98 11.48
C GLY A 13 13.17 -58.23 10.57
N TRP A 14 12.95 -58.54 9.30
CA TRP A 14 14.01 -58.72 8.30
C TRP A 14 13.81 -57.82 7.08
N LEU A 15 14.89 -57.27 6.56
CA LEU A 15 14.89 -56.33 5.45
C LEU A 15 15.08 -57.09 4.13
N HIS A 16 14.10 -57.05 3.24
CA HIS A 16 14.16 -57.68 1.92
C HIS A 16 14.42 -56.60 0.86
N ARG A 17 15.45 -56.79 0.03
CA ARG A 17 15.76 -55.88 -1.08
C ARG A 17 15.06 -56.39 -2.34
N THR A 18 14.04 -55.71 -2.81
CA THR A 18 13.37 -56.04 -4.09
C THR A 18 14.17 -55.45 -5.25
N ALA A 19 14.46 -56.26 -6.27
CA ALA A 19 15.31 -55.87 -7.41
C ALA A 19 14.65 -54.86 -8.37
N THR A 20 13.36 -54.59 -8.21
CA THR A 20 12.58 -53.65 -9.01
C THR A 20 12.40 -52.33 -8.27
N ALA A 21 12.82 -51.22 -8.90
CA ALA A 21 12.53 -49.88 -8.40
C ALA A 21 11.01 -49.65 -8.39
N MET A 22 10.44 -49.29 -7.24
CA MET A 22 9.04 -48.89 -7.17
C MET A 22 8.83 -47.56 -7.90
N PRO A 23 7.75 -47.40 -8.67
CA PRO A 23 7.38 -46.10 -9.22
C PRO A 23 7.14 -45.10 -8.07
N PRO A 24 7.42 -43.79 -8.28
CA PRO A 24 7.22 -42.79 -7.24
C PRO A 24 5.74 -42.77 -6.80
N PRO A 25 5.47 -42.51 -5.51
CA PRO A 25 4.10 -42.40 -5.02
C PRO A 25 3.39 -41.29 -5.79
N ARG A 26 2.16 -41.58 -6.27
CA ARG A 26 1.32 -40.56 -6.88
C ARG A 26 1.03 -39.48 -5.83
N PRO A 27 1.14 -38.18 -6.17
CA PRO A 27 0.76 -37.13 -5.24
C PRO A 27 -0.71 -37.32 -4.84
N PRO A 28 -1.08 -37.08 -3.57
CA PRO A 28 -2.47 -37.18 -3.17
C PRO A 28 -3.30 -36.25 -4.06
N CYS A 29 -4.36 -36.79 -4.69
CA CYS A 29 -5.37 -35.97 -5.33
C CYS A 29 -5.97 -35.06 -4.26
N ARG A 30 -5.50 -33.81 -4.20
CA ARG A 30 -6.19 -32.75 -3.47
C ARG A 30 -7.52 -32.57 -4.18
N VAL A 31 -8.59 -33.07 -3.57
CA VAL A 31 -9.94 -32.70 -3.98
C VAL A 31 -9.99 -31.19 -3.88
N TYR A 32 -10.10 -30.51 -5.02
CA TYR A 32 -10.36 -29.09 -5.06
C TYR A 32 -11.75 -28.89 -4.45
N VAL A 33 -11.78 -28.46 -3.19
CA VAL A 33 -12.97 -27.88 -2.59
C VAL A 33 -12.99 -26.44 -3.11
N PRO A 34 -13.95 -26.06 -3.97
CA PRO A 34 -14.12 -24.66 -4.33
C PRO A 34 -14.28 -23.89 -3.02
N ALA A 35 -13.48 -22.85 -2.81
CA ALA A 35 -13.68 -21.98 -1.68
C ALA A 35 -15.14 -21.50 -1.74
N HIS A 36 -15.92 -21.77 -0.70
CA HIS A 36 -17.17 -21.04 -0.51
C HIS A 36 -16.78 -19.56 -0.55
N PRO A 37 -17.43 -18.72 -1.38
CA PRO A 37 -17.13 -17.30 -1.35
C PRO A 37 -17.46 -16.81 0.06
N GLU A 38 -16.43 -16.49 0.83
CA GLU A 38 -16.55 -15.67 2.02
C GLU A 38 -17.44 -14.48 1.63
N PRO A 39 -18.45 -14.12 2.44
CA PRO A 39 -19.33 -13.01 2.12
C PRO A 39 -18.46 -11.79 1.81
N GLU A 40 -18.70 -11.17 0.64
CA GLU A 40 -17.93 -10.03 0.16
C GLU A 40 -17.89 -8.98 1.27
N GLN A 41 -16.71 -8.79 1.87
CA GLN A 41 -16.59 -7.96 3.05
C GLN A 41 -16.95 -6.52 2.70
N ASP A 42 -18.03 -6.01 3.29
CA ASP A 42 -18.48 -4.63 3.07
C ASP A 42 -17.55 -3.65 3.79
N TRP A 43 -16.50 -3.24 3.08
CA TRP A 43 -15.53 -2.27 3.57
C TRP A 43 -16.16 -0.94 3.94
N ARG A 44 -17.21 -0.55 3.21
CA ARG A 44 -17.86 0.75 3.40
C ARG A 44 -18.64 0.73 4.71
N ALA A 45 -19.48 -0.29 4.94
CA ALA A 45 -20.20 -0.42 6.20
C ALA A 45 -19.25 -0.51 7.40
N LEU A 46 -18.11 -1.21 7.25
CA LEU A 46 -17.09 -1.29 8.30
C LEU A 46 -16.47 0.08 8.61
N LEU A 47 -16.10 0.84 7.58
CA LEU A 47 -15.53 2.18 7.74
C LEU A 47 -16.56 3.18 8.27
N GLU A 48 -17.81 3.11 7.85
CA GLU A 48 -18.88 3.97 8.38
C GLU A 48 -19.06 3.73 9.89
N ARG A 49 -19.04 2.48 10.34
CA ARG A 49 -19.07 2.14 11.78
C ARG A 49 -17.88 2.70 12.55
N TRP A 50 -16.68 2.59 11.99
CA TRP A 50 -15.45 3.12 12.62
C TRP A 50 -15.45 4.64 12.65
N THR A 51 -15.85 5.27 11.55
CA THR A 51 -15.92 6.73 11.41
C THR A 51 -16.94 7.32 12.38
N GLY A 52 -18.13 6.71 12.50
CA GLY A 52 -19.19 7.17 13.41
C GLY A 52 -18.81 7.16 14.90
N ARG A 53 -17.76 6.41 15.28
CA ARG A 53 -17.23 6.36 16.66
C ARG A 53 -15.94 7.15 16.84
N THR A 54 -15.32 7.63 15.76
CA THR A 54 -14.06 8.38 15.84
C THR A 54 -14.35 9.83 16.20
N ALA A 55 -13.95 10.26 17.39
CA ALA A 55 -14.25 11.62 17.86
C ALA A 55 -13.28 12.65 17.24
N PRO A 56 -13.68 13.94 17.18
CA PRO A 56 -12.79 15.01 16.76
C PRO A 56 -11.48 15.08 17.56
N ALA A 57 -11.52 14.78 18.86
CA ALA A 57 -10.35 14.74 19.74
C ALA A 57 -9.36 13.63 19.34
N ASP A 58 -9.86 12.49 18.85
CA ASP A 58 -9.00 11.40 18.36
C ASP A 58 -8.19 11.85 17.15
N PHE A 59 -8.82 12.54 16.20
CA PHE A 59 -8.11 13.13 15.06
C PHE A 59 -7.08 14.15 15.50
N ALA A 60 -7.39 15.02 16.46
CA ALA A 60 -6.43 16.00 16.98
C ALA A 60 -5.20 15.32 17.59
N ARG A 61 -5.39 14.23 18.32
CA ARG A 61 -4.31 13.44 18.90
C ARG A 61 -3.45 12.75 17.84
N LEU A 62 -4.06 12.09 16.85
CA LEU A 62 -3.32 11.47 15.75
C LEU A 62 -2.58 12.51 14.90
N ALA A 63 -3.24 13.62 14.58
CA ALA A 63 -2.67 14.76 13.87
C ALA A 63 -1.40 15.25 14.55
N HIS A 64 -1.46 15.48 15.87
CA HIS A 64 -0.30 15.87 16.67
C HIS A 64 0.82 14.83 16.61
N LEU A 65 0.50 13.55 16.82
CA LEU A 65 1.49 12.45 16.78
C LEU A 65 2.18 12.31 15.41
N LEU A 66 1.43 12.52 14.33
CA LEU A 66 1.93 12.39 12.96
C LEU A 66 2.48 13.68 12.38
N GLY A 67 2.32 14.83 13.05
CA GLY A 67 2.69 16.15 12.53
C GLY A 67 1.98 16.50 11.22
N VAL A 68 0.69 16.18 11.11
CA VAL A 68 -0.18 16.51 9.97
C VAL A 68 -1.52 17.05 10.47
N SER A 69 -2.35 17.63 9.62
CA SER A 69 -3.65 18.17 10.05
C SER A 69 -4.72 17.08 10.22
N ALA A 70 -5.63 17.31 11.17
CA ALA A 70 -6.83 16.50 11.34
C ALA A 70 -7.73 16.53 10.08
N ALA A 71 -7.73 17.64 9.34
CA ALA A 71 -8.51 17.80 8.13
C ALA A 71 -8.03 16.84 7.02
N SER A 72 -6.72 16.75 6.79
CA SER A 72 -6.14 15.83 5.81
C SER A 72 -6.34 14.37 6.18
N LEU A 73 -6.26 14.02 7.47
CA LEU A 73 -6.60 12.68 7.95
C LEU A 73 -8.07 12.32 7.69
N ARG A 74 -9.00 13.25 7.93
CA ARG A 74 -10.43 13.06 7.62
C ARG A 74 -10.68 12.92 6.13
N ARG A 75 -10.03 13.74 5.29
CA ARG A 75 -10.12 13.62 3.82
C ARG A 75 -9.67 12.26 3.33
N LEU A 76 -8.69 11.64 3.98
CA LEU A 76 -8.25 10.28 3.68
C LEU A 76 -9.19 9.18 4.18
N GLY A 77 -10.31 9.55 4.84
CA GLY A 77 -11.24 8.59 5.44
C GLY A 77 -10.64 7.83 6.61
N ALA A 78 -9.64 8.40 7.30
CA ALA A 78 -9.04 7.75 8.44
C ALA A 78 -10.04 7.59 9.59
N ALA A 79 -10.00 6.46 10.30
CA ALA A 79 -10.90 6.20 11.43
C ALA A 79 -10.23 5.34 12.49
N LEU A 80 -10.67 5.41 13.74
CA LEU A 80 -10.28 4.46 14.77
C LEU A 80 -10.97 3.11 14.53
N SER A 81 -10.16 2.05 14.46
CA SER A 81 -10.67 0.69 14.33
C SER A 81 -11.20 0.16 15.67
N ASP A 82 -11.78 -1.05 15.67
CA ASP A 82 -12.17 -1.77 16.89
C ASP A 82 -10.98 -2.15 17.79
N ARG A 83 -9.74 -2.08 17.28
CA ARG A 83 -8.54 -2.36 18.06
C ARG A 83 -8.05 -1.07 18.73
N PRO A 84 -7.80 -1.09 20.06
CA PRO A 84 -7.25 0.05 20.77
C PRO A 84 -5.97 0.60 20.11
N GLY A 85 -5.87 1.92 20.00
CA GLY A 85 -4.70 2.61 19.44
C GLY A 85 -4.38 2.26 17.98
N THR A 86 -5.36 1.75 17.23
CA THR A 86 -5.19 1.35 15.83
C THR A 86 -6.07 2.17 14.91
N TRP A 87 -5.43 2.86 13.98
CA TRP A 87 -6.06 3.67 12.95
C TRP A 87 -6.19 2.91 11.64
N ALA A 88 -7.35 3.04 11.03
CA ALA A 88 -7.71 2.53 9.72
C ALA A 88 -7.56 3.61 8.66
N PHE A 89 -7.04 3.23 7.50
CA PHE A 89 -6.93 4.05 6.30
C PHE A 89 -7.48 3.25 5.11
N PRO A 90 -8.56 3.72 4.46
CA PRO A 90 -9.12 3.06 3.29
C PRO A 90 -8.14 3.04 2.12
N MET A 91 -8.11 1.92 1.42
CA MET A 91 -7.41 1.75 0.15
C MET A 91 -8.44 1.54 -0.95
N CYS A 92 -8.33 2.33 -2.01
CA CYS A 92 -9.32 2.42 -3.07
C CYS A 92 -8.79 1.93 -4.42
N ASP A 93 -9.69 1.47 -5.29
CA ASP A 93 -9.41 1.22 -6.69
C ASP A 93 -9.39 2.53 -7.52
N ALA A 94 -9.22 2.40 -8.84
CA ALA A 94 -9.18 3.54 -9.76
C ALA A 94 -10.52 4.29 -9.90
N LYS A 95 -11.63 3.68 -9.47
CA LYS A 95 -12.97 4.28 -9.41
C LYS A 95 -13.29 4.82 -8.03
N ARG A 96 -12.31 4.84 -7.12
CA ARG A 96 -12.43 5.30 -5.74
C ARG A 96 -13.36 4.43 -4.88
N ARG A 97 -13.59 3.18 -5.28
CA ARG A 97 -14.28 2.17 -4.45
C ARG A 97 -13.30 1.60 -3.46
N VAL A 98 -13.69 1.48 -2.19
CA VAL A 98 -12.83 0.89 -1.16
C VAL A 98 -12.71 -0.62 -1.41
N ILE A 99 -11.49 -1.11 -1.52
CA ILE A 99 -11.16 -2.53 -1.79
C ILE A 99 -10.33 -3.16 -0.67
N GLY A 100 -9.96 -2.38 0.35
CA GLY A 100 -9.21 -2.84 1.49
C GLY A 100 -8.98 -1.73 2.49
N ILE A 101 -8.50 -2.10 3.67
CA ILE A 101 -8.23 -1.16 4.76
C ILE A 101 -6.85 -1.45 5.35
N ARG A 102 -5.98 -0.43 5.31
CA ARG A 102 -4.68 -0.44 5.96
C ARG A 102 -4.87 -0.05 7.42
N LEU A 103 -4.33 -0.85 8.32
CA LEU A 103 -4.29 -0.57 9.74
C LEU A 103 -2.89 -0.10 10.15
N ARG A 104 -2.86 0.86 11.06
CA ARG A 104 -1.64 1.43 11.65
C ARG A 104 -1.82 1.56 13.15
N ALA A 105 -0.96 0.92 13.93
CA ALA A 105 -0.84 1.21 15.35
C ALA A 105 -0.10 2.54 15.56
N GLU A 106 -0.34 3.15 16.71
CA GLU A 106 0.34 4.40 17.12
C GLU A 106 1.86 4.23 17.26
N ASP A 107 2.32 3.03 17.62
CA ASP A 107 3.75 2.65 17.64
C ASP A 107 4.37 2.55 16.22
N GLY A 108 3.56 2.72 15.19
CA GLY A 108 4.00 2.76 13.80
C GLY A 108 3.90 1.44 13.04
N ARG A 109 3.57 0.31 13.69
CA ARG A 109 3.33 -0.97 13.01
C ARG A 109 2.17 -0.84 12.03
N LYS A 110 2.28 -1.50 10.88
CA LYS A 110 1.30 -1.45 9.78
C LYS A 110 0.90 -2.86 9.38
N TRP A 111 -0.39 -3.12 9.21
CA TRP A 111 -0.96 -4.36 8.67
C TRP A 111 -2.26 -4.06 7.93
N ALA A 112 -3.03 -5.04 7.47
CA ALA A 112 -4.32 -4.81 6.83
C ALA A 112 -5.42 -5.65 7.48
N VAL A 113 -6.68 -5.24 7.32
CA VAL A 113 -7.82 -6.09 7.68
C VAL A 113 -7.78 -7.34 6.79
N ALA A 114 -8.04 -8.52 7.34
CA ALA A 114 -8.09 -9.75 6.55
C ALA A 114 -9.04 -9.60 5.35
N GLY A 115 -8.66 -10.11 4.18
CA GLY A 115 -9.41 -9.94 2.93
C GLY A 115 -9.18 -8.61 2.20
N SER A 116 -8.43 -7.66 2.78
CA SER A 116 -8.11 -6.38 2.13
C SER A 116 -7.20 -6.56 0.92
N HIS A 117 -7.49 -5.78 -0.13
CA HIS A 117 -6.60 -5.64 -1.29
C HIS A 117 -5.78 -4.36 -1.19
N ASN A 118 -4.56 -4.38 -1.73
CA ASN A 118 -3.75 -3.17 -1.86
C ASN A 118 -4.38 -2.23 -2.90
N GLY A 119 -4.66 -1.01 -2.47
CA GLY A 119 -5.20 0.07 -3.30
C GLY A 119 -4.54 1.41 -2.98
N LEU A 120 -5.05 2.47 -3.57
CA LEU A 120 -4.57 3.84 -3.38
C LEU A 120 -5.19 4.47 -2.13
N PHE A 121 -4.39 5.21 -1.36
CA PHE A 121 -4.91 6.16 -0.39
C PHE A 121 -5.41 7.38 -1.16
N TRP A 122 -6.72 7.45 -1.37
CA TRP A 122 -7.34 8.45 -2.24
C TRP A 122 -8.25 9.39 -1.45
N PRO A 123 -7.78 10.62 -1.15
CA PRO A 123 -8.53 11.56 -0.34
C PRO A 123 -9.75 12.15 -1.06
N ASP A 124 -10.72 12.61 -0.27
CA ASP A 124 -11.85 13.41 -0.72
C ASP A 124 -11.45 14.81 -1.17
N GLY A 125 -12.23 15.36 -2.09
CA GLY A 125 -12.13 16.76 -2.50
C GLY A 125 -10.78 17.12 -3.13
N LEU A 126 -10.26 16.28 -4.03
CA LEU A 126 -9.16 16.71 -4.89
C LEU A 126 -9.65 17.83 -5.80
N ALA A 127 -8.92 18.94 -5.85
CA ALA A 127 -9.32 20.14 -6.58
C ALA A 127 -9.21 19.98 -8.11
N GLY A 128 -8.33 19.08 -8.57
CA GLY A 128 -8.01 18.91 -9.99
C GLY A 128 -7.15 20.04 -10.57
N ILE A 129 -6.56 20.89 -9.72
CA ILE A 129 -5.75 22.06 -10.11
C ILE A 129 -4.27 21.78 -9.84
N GLY A 130 -3.38 22.20 -10.74
CA GLY A 130 -1.94 21.99 -10.60
C GLY A 130 -1.52 20.53 -10.83
N PRO A 131 -0.32 20.10 -10.40
CA PRO A 131 0.13 18.71 -10.55
C PRO A 131 -0.57 17.76 -9.56
N LEU A 132 -0.74 16.50 -9.95
CA LEU A 132 -1.10 15.42 -9.02
C LEU A 132 0.18 14.83 -8.45
N LEU A 133 0.32 14.88 -7.12
CA LEU A 133 1.45 14.28 -6.43
C LEU A 133 1.14 12.82 -6.08
N VAL A 134 2.12 11.94 -6.27
CA VAL A 134 2.03 10.51 -5.92
C VAL A 134 3.16 10.18 -4.96
N CYS A 135 2.83 9.78 -3.73
CA CYS A 135 3.80 9.46 -2.67
C CYS A 135 3.55 8.06 -2.07
N GLU A 136 4.33 7.66 -1.08
CA GLU A 136 4.17 6.39 -0.37
C GLU A 136 3.43 6.56 0.97
N GLY A 137 2.30 5.87 1.11
CA GLY A 137 1.56 5.78 2.35
C GLY A 137 0.54 6.90 2.59
N PRO A 138 -0.36 6.71 3.57
CA PRO A 138 -1.42 7.67 3.84
C PRO A 138 -0.91 8.91 4.58
N THR A 139 0.14 8.78 5.39
CA THR A 139 0.66 9.87 6.22
C THR A 139 1.42 10.90 5.39
N ASP A 140 2.11 10.45 4.37
CA ASP A 140 2.81 11.28 3.40
C ASP A 140 1.82 12.00 2.49
N THR A 141 0.74 11.28 2.11
CA THR A 141 -0.38 11.88 1.39
C THR A 141 -0.98 13.00 2.23
N ALA A 142 -1.25 12.75 3.53
CA ALA A 142 -1.79 13.76 4.43
C ALA A 142 -0.90 15.01 4.52
N ALA A 143 0.42 14.82 4.61
CA ALA A 143 1.37 15.92 4.67
C ALA A 143 1.38 16.77 3.39
N LEU A 144 1.28 16.14 2.21
CA LEU A 144 1.18 16.87 0.94
C LEU A 144 -0.16 17.59 0.78
N LEU A 145 -1.25 17.01 1.28
CA LEU A 145 -2.56 17.67 1.34
C LEU A 145 -2.53 18.92 2.23
N ASP A 146 -1.78 18.90 3.34
CA ASP A 146 -1.62 20.06 4.24
C ASP A 146 -0.91 21.23 3.57
N LEU A 147 -0.03 20.95 2.60
CA LEU A 147 0.60 21.96 1.75
C LEU A 147 -0.32 22.47 0.63
N GLY A 148 -1.53 21.93 0.49
CA GLY A 148 -2.52 22.36 -0.50
C GLY A 148 -2.41 21.66 -1.86
N TYR A 149 -1.58 20.63 -2.00
CA TYR A 149 -1.51 19.82 -3.22
C TYR A 149 -2.65 18.80 -3.26
N ASP A 150 -3.05 18.41 -4.46
CA ASP A 150 -3.72 17.12 -4.60
C ASP A 150 -2.67 16.01 -4.58
N ALA A 151 -2.87 15.05 -3.69
CA ALA A 151 -1.99 13.91 -3.55
C ALA A 151 -2.78 12.60 -3.45
N ILE A 152 -2.18 11.53 -3.97
CA ILE A 152 -2.60 10.15 -3.73
C ILE A 152 -1.43 9.32 -3.20
N GLY A 153 -1.72 8.39 -2.30
CA GLY A 153 -0.71 7.53 -1.68
C GLY A 153 -0.73 6.12 -2.24
N ARG A 154 0.46 5.56 -2.47
CA ARG A 154 0.66 4.13 -2.77
C ARG A 154 0.81 3.34 -1.47
N PRO A 155 0.39 2.07 -1.40
CA PRO A 155 0.56 1.24 -0.21
C PRO A 155 2.01 0.80 0.02
N SER A 156 2.86 0.86 -1.01
CA SER A 156 4.31 0.65 -0.97
C SER A 156 4.99 1.22 -2.23
N CYS A 157 6.32 1.35 -2.20
CA CYS A 157 7.15 1.80 -3.33
C CYS A 157 7.00 0.95 -4.61
N THR A 158 6.62 -0.32 -4.48
CA THR A 158 6.39 -1.25 -5.59
C THR A 158 4.92 -1.50 -5.91
N GLY A 159 4.01 -1.05 -5.04
CA GLY A 159 2.59 -1.40 -5.13
C GLY A 159 1.80 -0.58 -6.15
N VAL A 160 0.72 -1.19 -6.65
CA VAL A 160 -0.44 -0.59 -7.34
C VAL A 160 -0.15 0.34 -8.53
N VAL A 161 0.94 0.10 -9.26
CA VAL A 161 1.34 0.89 -10.44
C VAL A 161 0.18 1.02 -11.45
N ASP A 162 -0.51 -0.08 -11.74
CA ASP A 162 -1.64 -0.07 -12.68
C ASP A 162 -2.80 0.81 -12.22
N LEU A 163 -3.09 0.86 -10.91
CA LEU A 163 -4.12 1.75 -10.38
C LEU A 163 -3.71 3.20 -10.55
N VAL A 164 -2.45 3.57 -10.25
CA VAL A 164 -1.95 4.93 -10.48
C VAL A 164 -2.13 5.34 -11.94
N ILE A 165 -1.76 4.47 -12.89
CA ILE A 165 -1.92 4.72 -14.32
C ILE A 165 -3.40 4.95 -14.69
N GLN A 166 -4.31 4.11 -14.18
CA GLN A 166 -5.74 4.27 -14.43
C GLN A 166 -6.27 5.61 -13.92
N VAL A 167 -5.89 6.03 -12.71
CA VAL A 167 -6.26 7.33 -12.13
C VAL A 167 -5.72 8.49 -12.96
N VAL A 168 -4.43 8.44 -13.29
CA VAL A 168 -3.76 9.47 -14.09
C VAL A 168 -4.35 9.55 -15.51
N ARG A 169 -4.80 8.44 -16.09
CA ARG A 169 -5.49 8.43 -17.39
C ARG A 169 -6.86 9.09 -17.32
N ALA A 170 -7.60 8.90 -16.22
CA ALA A 170 -8.88 9.54 -16.00
C ALA A 170 -8.76 11.08 -15.80
N GLN A 171 -7.69 11.55 -15.15
CA GLN A 171 -7.43 12.98 -14.91
C GLN A 171 -6.74 13.67 -16.09
N ARG A 172 -7.39 13.67 -17.26
CA ARG A 172 -6.81 14.14 -18.54
C ARG A 172 -6.04 15.48 -18.41
N ARG A 173 -4.81 15.49 -18.93
CA ARG A 173 -3.88 16.65 -19.07
C ARG A 173 -3.25 17.21 -17.79
N ARG A 174 -3.38 16.51 -16.66
CA ARG A 174 -2.71 16.91 -15.44
C ARG A 174 -1.26 16.41 -15.41
N ASP A 175 -0.33 17.27 -15.01
CA ASP A 175 1.05 16.86 -14.72
C ASP A 175 1.06 15.91 -13.52
N VAL A 176 1.98 14.94 -13.56
CA VAL A 176 2.15 13.96 -12.49
C VAL A 176 3.54 14.10 -11.90
N VAL A 177 3.60 14.25 -10.59
CA VAL A 177 4.86 14.36 -9.84
C VAL A 177 4.93 13.20 -8.87
N ILE A 178 5.95 12.38 -8.99
CA ILE A 178 6.24 11.30 -8.04
C ILE A 178 7.14 11.88 -6.96
N VAL A 179 6.71 11.79 -5.71
CA VAL A 179 7.51 12.15 -4.53
C VAL A 179 8.08 10.86 -3.96
N ALA A 180 9.36 10.61 -4.26
CA ALA A 180 10.06 9.41 -3.83
C ALA A 180 10.61 9.59 -2.41
N ASP A 181 10.55 8.53 -1.59
CA ASP A 181 11.31 8.45 -0.35
C ASP A 181 12.81 8.60 -0.66
N ALA A 182 13.57 9.18 0.28
CA ALA A 182 14.99 9.47 0.12
C ALA A 182 15.89 8.24 0.40
N ASP A 183 15.38 7.03 0.16
CA ASP A 183 16.11 5.77 0.30
C ASP A 183 16.18 4.98 -1.02
N GLY A 184 17.05 3.96 -1.07
CA GLY A 184 17.28 3.17 -2.29
C GLY A 184 16.00 2.52 -2.85
N PRO A 185 15.23 1.76 -2.04
CA PRO A 185 13.99 1.15 -2.48
C PRO A 185 12.91 2.15 -2.93
N GLY A 186 12.81 3.30 -2.25
CA GLY A 186 11.88 4.38 -2.60
C GLY A 186 12.20 5.00 -3.95
N ILE A 187 13.48 5.27 -4.23
CA ILE A 187 13.96 5.77 -5.52
C ILE A 187 13.69 4.75 -6.63
N GLU A 188 14.05 3.48 -6.41
CA GLU A 188 13.82 2.41 -7.40
C GLU A 188 12.32 2.26 -7.71
N GLY A 189 11.46 2.28 -6.68
CA GLY A 189 10.02 2.21 -6.83
C GLY A 189 9.41 3.43 -7.55
N ALA A 190 10.01 4.61 -7.38
CA ALA A 190 9.63 5.82 -8.09
C ALA A 190 10.05 5.77 -9.56
N ASN A 191 11.25 5.29 -9.86
CA ASN A 191 11.74 5.12 -11.23
C ASN A 191 10.87 4.14 -12.02
N ARG A 192 10.54 2.98 -11.43
CA ARG A 192 9.62 2.00 -12.06
C ARG A 192 8.25 2.59 -12.34
N LEU A 193 7.71 3.38 -11.41
CA LEU A 193 6.44 4.08 -11.64
C LEU A 193 6.57 5.13 -12.76
N ALA A 194 7.70 5.86 -12.80
CA ALA A 194 7.97 6.85 -13.83
C ALA A 194 8.05 6.21 -15.22
N GLU A 195 8.78 5.10 -15.35
CA GLU A 195 8.85 4.29 -16.57
C GLU A 195 7.47 3.82 -17.02
N ALA A 196 6.67 3.26 -16.12
CA ALA A 196 5.33 2.76 -16.45
C ALA A 196 4.38 3.90 -16.87
N LEU A 197 4.48 5.07 -16.24
CA LEU A 197 3.74 6.26 -16.64
C LEU A 197 4.19 6.80 -18.00
N THR A 198 5.50 6.81 -18.27
CA THR A 198 6.05 7.18 -19.58
C THR A 198 5.58 6.24 -20.68
N ALA A 199 5.60 4.92 -20.44
CA ALA A 199 5.02 3.92 -21.35
C ALA A 199 3.51 4.12 -21.56
N ALA A 200 2.81 4.70 -20.58
CA ALA A 200 1.42 5.12 -20.69
C ALA A 200 1.22 6.51 -21.34
N ASN A 201 2.21 7.02 -22.07
CA ASN A 201 2.22 8.34 -22.73
C ASN A 201 2.05 9.52 -21.75
N ARG A 202 2.59 9.40 -20.54
CA ARG A 202 2.74 10.52 -19.60
C ARG A 202 4.18 10.98 -19.56
N ARG A 203 4.41 12.13 -18.93
CA ARG A 203 5.75 12.70 -18.71
C ARG A 203 5.87 13.06 -17.24
N PRO A 204 6.02 12.07 -16.34
CA PRO A 204 6.11 12.36 -14.92
C PRO A 204 7.41 13.10 -14.60
N LYS A 205 7.41 13.86 -13.52
CA LYS A 205 8.64 14.30 -12.84
C LYS A 205 8.83 13.46 -11.58
N VAL A 206 10.08 13.23 -11.20
CA VAL A 206 10.42 12.59 -9.93
C VAL A 206 11.14 13.62 -9.07
N ILE A 207 10.61 13.86 -7.87
CA ILE A 207 11.24 14.69 -6.85
C ILE A 207 11.48 13.84 -5.60
N ARG A 208 12.29 14.38 -4.70
CA ARG A 208 12.63 13.77 -3.42
C ARG A 208 12.63 14.84 -2.32
N PRO A 209 12.31 14.47 -1.07
CA PRO A 209 12.54 15.32 0.09
C PRO A 209 13.94 15.94 0.08
N LEU A 210 14.02 17.26 0.22
CA LEU A 210 15.31 17.94 0.42
C LEU A 210 15.83 17.76 1.85
N LYS A 211 14.94 17.48 2.79
CA LYS A 211 15.21 17.13 4.18
C LYS A 211 14.24 16.04 4.62
N GLY A 212 14.70 15.15 5.50
CA GLY A 212 13.88 14.01 5.95
C GLY A 212 13.89 12.84 4.96
N LYS A 213 13.38 11.71 5.42
CA LYS A 213 13.41 10.45 4.66
C LYS A 213 12.21 10.24 3.72
N ASP A 214 11.09 10.89 4.01
CA ASP A 214 9.79 10.69 3.38
C ASP A 214 9.07 12.04 3.27
N ALA A 215 7.94 12.13 2.55
CA ALA A 215 7.29 13.42 2.29
C ALA A 215 6.77 14.06 3.59
N ARG A 216 6.32 13.24 4.55
CA ARG A 216 5.90 13.72 5.86
C ARG A 216 7.06 14.32 6.65
N ALA A 217 8.21 13.64 6.71
CA ALA A 217 9.40 14.14 7.36
C ALA A 217 9.89 15.44 6.70
N TRP A 218 9.69 15.60 5.39
CA TRP A 218 10.00 16.83 4.68
C TRP A 218 9.17 18.01 5.16
N VAL A 219 7.85 17.82 5.27
CA VAL A 219 6.92 18.84 5.80
C VAL A 219 7.24 19.16 7.26
N GLN A 220 7.46 18.15 8.09
CA GLN A 220 7.85 18.35 9.49
C GLN A 220 9.20 19.08 9.65
N ALA A 221 10.13 18.91 8.70
CA ALA A 221 11.38 19.65 8.65
C ALA A 221 11.23 21.09 8.12
N GLY A 222 10.00 21.57 7.90
CA GLY A 222 9.69 22.94 7.50
C GLY A 222 9.55 23.16 6.00
N ALA A 223 9.29 22.11 5.21
CA ALA A 223 8.97 22.31 3.79
C ALA A 223 7.67 23.12 3.63
N THR A 224 7.74 24.16 2.80
CA THR A 224 6.59 24.98 2.42
C THR A 224 6.17 24.66 0.98
N PRO A 225 4.98 25.09 0.52
CA PRO A 225 4.58 24.91 -0.88
C PRO A 225 5.62 25.48 -1.85
N ALA A 226 6.18 26.66 -1.54
CA ALA A 226 7.23 27.27 -2.36
C ALA A 226 8.50 26.40 -2.50
N VAL A 227 8.89 25.67 -1.46
CA VAL A 227 10.04 24.75 -1.51
C VAL A 227 9.72 23.53 -2.39
N VAL A 228 8.51 23.00 -2.28
CA VAL A 228 8.06 21.86 -3.10
C VAL A 228 7.91 22.28 -4.57
N ASP A 229 7.32 23.44 -4.84
CA ASP A 229 7.20 24.01 -6.19
C ASP A 229 8.57 24.24 -6.82
N CYS A 230 9.54 24.75 -6.05
CA CYS A 230 10.92 24.89 -6.50
C CYS A 230 11.54 23.53 -6.88
N ALA A 231 11.32 22.49 -6.07
CA ALA A 231 11.79 21.14 -6.39
C ALA A 231 11.13 20.59 -7.68
N ILE A 232 9.82 20.82 -7.86
CA ILE A 232 9.07 20.42 -9.07
C ILE A 232 9.57 21.18 -10.30
N ALA A 233 9.79 22.49 -10.18
CA ALA A 233 10.26 23.33 -11.27
C ALA A 233 11.65 22.92 -11.75
N ASN A 234 12.55 22.60 -10.83
CA ASN A 234 13.93 22.18 -11.13
C ASN A 234 14.03 20.70 -11.56
N ALA A 235 13.00 19.89 -11.29
CA ALA A 235 12.97 18.51 -11.76
C ALA A 235 12.71 18.42 -13.26
N GLN A 236 13.52 17.62 -13.93
CA GLN A 236 13.34 17.30 -15.33
C GLN A 236 12.23 16.25 -15.48
N HIS A 237 11.53 16.30 -16.62
CA HIS A 237 10.63 15.22 -17.00
C HIS A 237 11.42 13.93 -17.19
N TRP A 238 10.90 12.83 -16.67
CA TRP A 238 11.46 11.50 -16.85
C TRP A 238 11.47 11.13 -18.34
N ARG A 239 12.61 10.59 -18.82
CA ARG A 239 12.80 10.23 -20.24
C ARG A 239 13.11 8.75 -20.48
N GLY A 240 13.19 7.93 -19.43
CA GLY A 240 13.73 6.57 -19.51
C GLY A 240 15.23 6.56 -19.34
#